data_AF-A0AAY4BTR3-F1
#
_entry.id   AF-A0AAY4BTR3-F1
#
_cell.length_a   1.000
_cell.length_b   1.000
_cell.length_c   1.000
_cell.angle_alpha   90.00
_cell.angle_beta   90.00
_cell.angle_gamma   90.00
#
_symmetry.space_group_name_H-M   'P 1'
#
loop_
_entity.id
_entity.type
_entity.pdbx_description
1 polymer ?
#
loop_
_entity_poly.entity_id
_entity_poly.type
_entity_poly.pdbx_seq_one_letter_code
_entity_poly.pdbx_strand_id
1 'polypeptide(L)'
;MSSRPRTTSFAESCKPVAQPSAFGNMKVSRDKDGGKVTTVVATPGQGPDRPQEVSYSDTKVIGNGSFGVVYQAKLCHSGEMVAIKKVLQDKRFKNRELQIMRKLDHCNIVRLRYFFYSSGDKKDEVYLNLVLDYVPETVYRVARHYSRAKQILPMVYVKLYMYQLFRSLAYIHSFGICHRDIKPQNLLLDPETAVLKLCDFGSAKQLVRGEPNVSYICSRYYRAPELIFGATDYTSSIDVWSAGCVLAELLLGQPIFPGDSGVDQLVEIIKVLGTPTREQIREMNPNYTEFKFPQIKAHPWTKVSQQFAIMTLFCSCAIALCSRLLEYTPTARLTPLEACAHSFFDELRDPNIKLPNGRDKPVLFNFTTQELSSNPSLASILIPAHARNQAGGTAPASASATTDANSGGQNTNAASASASNPIS
;
A
#
# COMPACT_ATOMS: atom_id res chain seq x y z
N MET A 1 -24.35 -9.78 11.93
CA MET A 1 -23.13 -9.84 11.10
C MET A 1 -23.12 -11.18 10.36
N SER A 2 -23.44 -11.19 9.07
CA SER A 2 -23.45 -12.41 8.26
C SER A 2 -22.02 -12.84 7.92
N SER A 3 -21.61 -13.99 8.45
CA SER A 3 -20.31 -14.63 8.34
C SER A 3 -20.16 -15.44 7.05
N ARG A 4 -20.50 -14.85 5.89
CA ARG A 4 -20.09 -15.46 4.62
C ARG A 4 -18.63 -15.09 4.33
N PRO A 5 -17.74 -16.05 4.05
CA PRO A 5 -16.38 -15.75 3.65
C PRO A 5 -16.42 -14.89 2.37
N ARG A 6 -15.69 -13.78 2.38
CA ARG A 6 -15.43 -12.96 1.19
C ARG A 6 -14.47 -13.75 0.32
N THR A 7 -15.01 -14.68 -0.47
CA THR A 7 -14.21 -15.61 -1.25
C THR A 7 -13.63 -14.92 -2.46
N THR A 8 -12.33 -15.12 -2.68
CA THR A 8 -11.71 -14.92 -3.99
C THR A 8 -12.31 -15.96 -4.96
N SER A 9 -12.36 -15.63 -6.25
CA SER A 9 -12.95 -16.46 -7.31
C SER A 9 -12.66 -17.97 -7.14
N PHE A 10 -13.65 -18.83 -7.38
CA PHE A 10 -13.45 -20.29 -7.42
C PHE A 10 -12.33 -20.64 -8.41
N ALA A 11 -11.54 -21.67 -8.10
CA ALA A 11 -10.50 -22.13 -9.00
C ALA A 11 -11.13 -22.76 -10.26
N GLU A 12 -11.12 -22.04 -11.38
CA GLU A 12 -11.37 -22.66 -12.69
C GLU A 12 -10.26 -23.65 -13.04
N SER A 13 -10.68 -24.72 -13.73
CA SER A 13 -9.94 -25.91 -14.15
C SER A 13 -8.62 -25.58 -14.84
N CYS A 14 -7.54 -25.51 -14.07
CA CYS A 14 -6.17 -25.55 -14.55
C CYS A 14 -5.30 -26.31 -13.55
N LYS A 15 -4.34 -27.06 -14.10
CA LYS A 15 -3.54 -28.13 -13.48
C LYS A 15 -3.14 -27.87 -12.01
N PRO A 16 -3.16 -28.90 -11.15
CA PRO A 16 -2.76 -28.77 -9.76
C PRO A 16 -1.35 -28.21 -9.66
N VAL A 17 -1.18 -27.15 -8.88
CA VAL A 17 0.14 -26.65 -8.49
C VAL A 17 0.79 -27.73 -7.63
N ALA A 18 1.99 -28.18 -8.01
CA ALA A 18 2.74 -29.17 -7.25
C ALA A 18 2.94 -28.68 -5.81
N GLN A 19 2.53 -29.48 -4.82
CA GLN A 19 2.84 -29.19 -3.43
C GLN A 19 4.35 -29.36 -3.22
N PRO A 20 5.01 -28.49 -2.44
CA PRO A 20 6.36 -28.74 -1.99
C PRO A 20 6.40 -30.07 -1.21
N SER A 21 7.29 -30.98 -1.61
CA SER A 21 7.38 -32.36 -1.13
C SER A 21 7.92 -32.51 0.30
N ALA A 22 8.16 -31.41 1.01
CA ALA A 22 8.65 -31.42 2.39
C ALA A 22 7.97 -30.32 3.21
N PHE A 23 7.05 -30.72 4.10
CA PHE A 23 6.63 -29.83 5.18
C PHE A 23 7.84 -29.63 6.09
N GLY A 24 8.41 -28.42 6.11
CA GLY A 24 9.52 -28.09 7.00
C GLY A 24 9.07 -28.33 8.45
N ASN A 25 9.73 -29.26 9.15
CA ASN A 25 9.43 -29.56 10.55
C ASN A 25 9.64 -28.31 11.40
N MET A 26 8.55 -27.75 11.95
CA MET A 26 8.61 -26.69 12.96
C MET A 26 9.19 -27.28 14.24
N LYS A 27 10.34 -26.79 14.68
CA LYS A 27 11.00 -27.20 15.92
C LYS A 27 10.71 -26.18 17.00
N VAL A 28 10.35 -26.64 18.20
CA VAL A 28 10.18 -25.79 19.38
C VAL A 28 11.28 -26.11 20.37
N SER A 29 12.04 -25.10 20.78
CA SER A 29 13.07 -25.18 21.81
C SER A 29 12.84 -24.12 22.89
N ARG A 30 13.71 -24.09 23.89
CA ARG A 30 13.78 -23.02 24.89
C ARG A 30 15.10 -22.27 24.75
N ASP A 31 15.07 -20.96 24.92
CA ASP A 31 16.28 -20.15 25.05
C ASP A 31 16.89 -20.25 26.46
N LYS A 32 17.97 -19.50 26.70
CA LYS A 32 18.71 -19.48 27.96
C LYS A 32 17.90 -18.98 29.15
N ASP A 33 16.87 -18.17 28.90
CA ASP A 33 15.98 -17.58 29.91
C ASP A 33 14.68 -18.39 30.07
N GLY A 34 14.58 -19.54 29.39
CA GLY A 34 13.41 -20.42 29.41
C GLY A 34 12.28 -19.99 28.46
N GLY A 35 12.48 -18.96 27.66
CA GLY A 35 11.56 -18.46 26.64
C GLY A 35 11.37 -19.46 25.50
N LYS A 36 10.13 -19.60 25.01
CA LYS A 36 9.80 -20.52 23.90
C LYS A 36 10.34 -19.96 22.58
N VAL A 37 11.22 -20.71 21.93
CA VAL A 37 11.75 -20.40 20.60
C VAL A 37 11.13 -21.35 19.58
N THR A 38 10.66 -20.80 18.47
CA THR A 38 10.13 -21.57 17.34
C THR A 38 11.07 -21.40 16.15
N THR A 39 11.50 -22.51 15.57
CA THR A 39 12.43 -22.54 14.44
C THR A 39 11.78 -23.26 13.26
N VAL A 40 11.82 -22.61 12.09
CA VAL A 40 11.20 -23.09 10.85
C VAL A 40 12.18 -22.97 9.69
N VAL A 41 11.99 -23.79 8.65
CA VAL A 41 12.63 -23.58 7.36
C VAL A 41 11.71 -22.72 6.51
N ALA A 42 12.11 -21.49 6.22
CA ALA A 42 11.32 -20.51 5.51
C ALA A 42 12.03 -20.03 4.23
N THR A 43 11.24 -19.65 3.23
CA THR A 43 11.74 -19.13 1.95
C THR A 43 11.70 -17.61 1.98
N PRO A 44 12.75 -16.89 1.50
CA PRO A 44 12.73 -15.45 1.32
C PRO A 44 11.52 -14.97 0.51
N GLY A 45 10.90 -13.85 0.93
CA GLY A 45 9.77 -13.25 0.22
C GLY A 45 10.16 -12.70 -1.15
N GLN A 46 11.33 -12.07 -1.24
CA GLN A 46 11.93 -11.62 -2.49
C GLN A 46 13.28 -12.31 -2.71
N GLY A 47 13.71 -12.38 -3.97
CA GLY A 47 14.96 -13.03 -4.36
C GLY A 47 14.80 -14.53 -4.65
N PRO A 48 15.91 -15.28 -4.70
CA PRO A 48 15.90 -16.69 -5.09
C PRO A 48 15.20 -17.58 -4.05
N ASP A 49 14.56 -18.65 -4.52
CA ASP A 49 13.90 -19.67 -3.69
C ASP A 49 14.94 -20.58 -2.99
N ARG A 50 15.74 -19.99 -2.09
CA ARG A 50 16.70 -20.68 -1.24
C ARG A 50 16.15 -20.70 0.20
N PRO A 51 15.60 -21.83 0.66
CA PRO A 51 15.08 -21.93 2.03
C PRO A 51 16.20 -21.75 3.05
N GLN A 52 15.89 -21.11 4.17
CA GLN A 52 16.81 -20.88 5.28
C GLN A 52 16.11 -21.06 6.62
N GLU A 53 16.91 -21.33 7.65
CA GLU A 53 16.41 -21.49 9.02
C GLU A 53 16.08 -20.12 9.63
N VAL A 54 14.86 -19.97 10.14
CA VAL A 54 14.37 -18.75 10.78
C VAL A 54 13.84 -19.11 12.16
N SER A 55 14.45 -18.52 13.19
CA SER A 55 14.04 -18.67 14.59
C SER A 55 13.38 -17.40 15.09
N TYR A 56 12.26 -17.55 15.80
CA TYR A 56 11.52 -16.45 16.42
C TYR A 56 10.93 -16.82 17.79
N SER A 57 10.76 -15.81 18.64
CA SER A 57 10.23 -15.91 20.00
C SER A 57 9.06 -14.93 20.22
N ASP A 58 8.56 -14.86 21.46
CA ASP A 58 7.61 -13.84 21.94
C ASP A 58 6.32 -13.71 21.10
N THR A 59 5.82 -14.86 20.66
CA THR A 59 4.66 -14.90 19.77
C THR A 59 3.38 -14.53 20.51
N LYS A 60 2.68 -13.50 20.05
CA LYS A 60 1.38 -13.07 20.59
C LYS A 60 0.39 -12.76 19.47
N VAL A 61 -0.89 -13.07 19.67
CA VAL A 61 -1.93 -12.74 18.69
C VAL A 61 -2.19 -11.23 18.70
N ILE A 62 -2.15 -10.59 17.52
CA ILE A 62 -2.44 -9.16 17.35
C ILE A 62 -3.65 -8.88 16.44
N GLY A 63 -4.14 -9.90 15.74
CA GLY A 63 -5.32 -9.78 14.90
C GLY A 63 -5.96 -11.12 14.57
N ASN A 64 -7.29 -11.14 14.50
CA ASN A 64 -8.08 -12.29 14.05
C ASN A 64 -9.06 -11.81 12.97
N GLY A 65 -9.14 -12.53 11.86
CA GLY A 65 -10.04 -12.22 10.76
C GLY A 65 -10.59 -13.46 10.09
N SER A 66 -11.50 -13.26 9.12
CA SER A 66 -12.11 -14.36 8.35
C SER A 66 -11.09 -15.21 7.59
N PHE A 67 -9.89 -14.67 7.31
CA PHE A 67 -8.85 -15.32 6.54
C PHE A 67 -7.79 -16.02 7.41
N GLY A 68 -7.79 -15.80 8.73
CA GLY A 68 -6.80 -16.41 9.63
C GLY A 68 -6.40 -15.52 10.80
N VAL A 69 -5.23 -15.83 11.35
CA VAL A 69 -4.69 -15.22 12.57
C VAL A 69 -3.40 -14.48 12.24
N VAL A 70 -3.22 -13.30 12.81
CA VAL A 70 -1.97 -12.53 12.71
C VAL A 70 -1.31 -12.51 14.08
N TYR A 71 -0.06 -12.95 14.12
CA TYR A 71 0.79 -12.92 15.30
C TYR A 71 1.83 -11.83 15.19
N GLN A 72 2.22 -11.21 16.30
CA GLN A 72 3.49 -10.53 16.44
C GLN A 72 4.50 -11.54 16.98
N ALA A 73 5.73 -11.50 16.49
CA ALA A 73 6.86 -12.29 17.00
C ALA A 73 8.15 -11.49 16.91
N LYS A 74 9.21 -11.96 17.56
CA LYS A 74 10.55 -11.35 17.53
C LYS A 74 11.54 -12.30 16.87
N LEU A 75 12.27 -11.84 15.84
CA LEU A 75 13.32 -12.66 15.22
C LEU A 75 14.50 -12.82 16.18
N CYS A 76 14.96 -14.06 16.39
CA CYS A 76 16.03 -14.32 17.36
C CYS A 76 17.39 -13.75 16.94
N HIS A 77 17.69 -13.73 15.64
CA HIS A 77 19.01 -13.29 15.15
C HIS A 77 19.19 -11.76 15.17
N SER A 78 18.15 -10.99 14.85
CA SER A 78 18.23 -9.51 14.76
C SER A 78 17.52 -8.79 15.91
N GLY A 79 16.64 -9.48 16.64
CA GLY A 79 15.76 -8.88 17.63
C GLY A 79 14.64 -8.04 17.04
N GLU A 80 14.50 -7.97 15.72
CA GLU A 80 13.44 -7.21 15.05
C GLU A 80 12.06 -7.84 15.26
N MET A 81 11.05 -7.00 15.40
CA MET A 81 9.66 -7.43 15.46
C MET A 81 9.13 -7.73 14.05
N VAL A 82 8.37 -8.82 13.93
CA VAL A 82 7.70 -9.24 12.69
C VAL A 82 6.23 -9.55 12.95
N ALA A 83 5.42 -9.45 11.90
CA ALA A 83 4.06 -9.94 11.89
C ALA A 83 3.99 -11.27 11.12
N ILE A 84 3.37 -12.31 11.68
CA ILE A 84 3.18 -13.61 11.03
C ILE A 84 1.70 -13.79 10.75
N LYS A 85 1.30 -13.65 9.48
CA LYS A 85 -0.08 -13.91 9.03
C LYS A 85 -0.22 -15.38 8.66
N LYS A 86 -0.98 -16.13 9.47
CA LYS A 86 -1.24 -17.57 9.29
C LYS A 86 -2.62 -17.77 8.65
N VAL A 87 -2.63 -18.32 7.43
CA VAL A 87 -3.83 -18.48 6.58
C VAL A 87 -4.00 -19.94 6.20
N LEU A 88 -5.19 -20.50 6.45
CA LEU A 88 -5.51 -21.87 6.03
C LEU A 88 -5.46 -21.97 4.50
N GLN A 89 -4.75 -22.96 3.97
CA GLN A 89 -4.72 -23.27 2.54
C GLN A 89 -5.87 -24.21 2.20
N ASP A 90 -7.03 -23.62 1.92
CA ASP A 90 -8.15 -24.36 1.37
C ASP A 90 -7.87 -24.68 -0.12
N LYS A 91 -7.81 -25.96 -0.45
CA LYS A 91 -7.53 -26.46 -1.81
C LYS A 91 -8.50 -25.93 -2.86
N ARG A 92 -9.69 -25.46 -2.47
CA ARG A 92 -10.71 -24.90 -3.36
C ARG A 92 -10.40 -23.47 -3.81
N PHE A 93 -9.50 -22.76 -3.10
CA PHE A 93 -9.19 -21.36 -3.36
C PHE A 93 -7.70 -21.19 -3.73
N LYS A 94 -7.44 -20.39 -4.77
CA LYS A 94 -6.06 -20.01 -5.14
C LYS A 94 -5.58 -18.91 -4.21
N ASN A 95 -4.53 -19.17 -3.44
CA ASN A 95 -3.90 -18.14 -2.62
C ASN A 95 -3.01 -17.22 -3.49
N ARG A 96 -3.61 -16.15 -3.99
CA ARG A 96 -2.92 -15.13 -4.79
C ARG A 96 -2.08 -14.17 -3.94
N GLU A 97 -2.32 -14.11 -2.62
CA GLU A 97 -1.65 -13.16 -1.73
C GLU A 97 -0.14 -13.35 -1.76
N LEU A 98 0.35 -14.60 -1.61
CA LEU A 98 1.78 -14.90 -1.70
C LEU A 98 2.35 -14.49 -3.07
N GLN A 99 1.70 -14.90 -4.16
CA GLN A 99 2.18 -14.63 -5.52
C GLN A 99 2.29 -13.14 -5.81
N ILE A 100 1.34 -12.34 -5.29
CA ILE A 100 1.36 -10.89 -5.41
C ILE A 100 2.47 -10.31 -4.53
N MET A 101 2.49 -10.64 -3.24
CA MET A 101 3.45 -10.11 -2.27
C MET A 101 4.92 -10.33 -2.65
N ARG A 102 5.24 -11.48 -3.29
CA ARG A 102 6.60 -11.77 -3.77
C ARG A 102 7.09 -10.83 -4.89
N LYS A 103 6.17 -10.18 -5.61
CA LYS A 103 6.49 -9.23 -6.69
C LYS A 103 6.61 -7.79 -6.20
N LEU A 104 6.18 -7.50 -4.99
CA LEU A 104 6.09 -6.13 -4.47
C LEU A 104 7.33 -5.78 -3.65
N ASP A 105 7.96 -4.66 -3.99
CA ASP A 105 9.04 -4.04 -3.23
C ASP A 105 8.91 -2.51 -3.32
N HIS A 106 8.29 -1.92 -2.29
CA HIS A 106 7.99 -0.50 -2.26
C HIS A 106 7.96 0.02 -0.82
N CYS A 107 8.44 1.25 -0.58
CA CYS A 107 8.57 1.81 0.78
C CYS A 107 7.22 1.94 1.51
N ASN A 108 6.12 2.16 0.78
CA ASN A 108 4.76 2.27 1.31
C ASN A 108 3.93 0.98 1.20
N ILE A 109 4.56 -0.17 1.03
CA ILE A 109 3.91 -1.49 1.11
C ILE A 109 4.63 -2.30 2.20
N VAL A 110 3.90 -3.08 2.98
CA VAL A 110 4.51 -3.96 3.99
C VAL A 110 5.40 -5.00 3.30
N ARG A 111 6.63 -5.19 3.75
CA ARG A 111 7.54 -6.14 3.12
C ARG A 111 7.20 -7.56 3.56
N LEU A 112 7.08 -8.48 2.60
CA LEU A 112 7.15 -9.92 2.87
C LEU A 112 8.62 -10.30 3.10
N ARG A 113 9.02 -10.61 4.33
CA ARG A 113 10.38 -11.08 4.63
C ARG A 113 10.56 -12.55 4.26
N TYR A 114 9.65 -13.40 4.72
CA TYR A 114 9.71 -14.84 4.51
C TYR A 114 8.31 -15.44 4.35
N PHE A 115 8.23 -16.65 3.83
CA PHE A 115 7.04 -17.48 3.93
C PHE A 115 7.39 -18.94 4.21
N PHE A 116 6.51 -19.65 4.91
CA PHE A 116 6.66 -21.07 5.18
C PHE A 116 5.29 -21.74 5.34
N TYR A 117 5.26 -23.06 5.17
CA TYR A 117 4.06 -23.87 5.39
C TYR A 117 4.15 -24.60 6.73
N SER A 118 3.01 -24.75 7.42
CA SER A 118 2.91 -25.50 8.67
C SER A 118 1.65 -26.35 8.69
N SER A 119 1.72 -27.54 9.27
CA SER A 119 0.55 -28.39 9.47
C SER A 119 -0.40 -27.81 10.53
N GLY A 120 -1.70 -28.08 10.37
CA GLY A 120 -2.75 -27.81 11.35
C GLY A 120 -2.91 -28.89 12.40
N ASP A 121 -3.90 -28.71 13.28
CA ASP A 121 -4.26 -29.70 14.29
C ASP A 121 -4.97 -30.91 13.67
N LYS A 122 -5.71 -30.70 12.57
CA LYS A 122 -6.34 -31.79 11.82
C LYS A 122 -5.42 -32.32 10.73
N LYS A 123 -5.56 -33.62 10.47
CA LYS A 123 -4.93 -34.30 9.33
C LYS A 123 -5.33 -33.57 8.05
N ASP A 124 -4.34 -33.32 7.18
CA ASP A 124 -4.45 -32.61 5.90
C ASP A 124 -4.68 -31.09 5.94
N GLU A 125 -4.78 -30.46 7.13
CA GLU A 125 -4.79 -29.00 7.22
C GLU A 125 -3.38 -28.45 7.01
N VAL A 126 -3.23 -27.58 6.01
CA VAL A 126 -1.98 -26.89 5.71
C VAL A 126 -2.22 -25.40 5.85
N TYR A 127 -1.34 -24.72 6.56
CA TYR A 127 -1.34 -23.28 6.71
C TYR A 127 -0.17 -22.67 5.97
N LEU A 128 -0.42 -21.55 5.29
CA LEU A 128 0.61 -20.65 4.81
C LEU A 128 0.87 -19.60 5.89
N ASN A 129 2.12 -19.37 6.21
CA ASN A 129 2.57 -18.34 7.14
C ASN A 129 3.38 -17.30 6.36
N LEU A 130 2.90 -16.06 6.34
CA LEU A 130 3.60 -14.93 5.75
C LEU A 130 4.29 -14.14 6.87
N VAL A 131 5.62 -14.07 6.86
CA VAL A 131 6.42 -13.29 7.81
C VAL A 131 6.66 -11.92 7.20
N LEU A 132 6.09 -10.88 7.81
CA LEU A 132 6.03 -9.52 7.32
C LEU A 132 6.74 -8.57 8.28
N ASP A 133 7.17 -7.40 7.79
CA ASP A 133 7.56 -6.30 8.68
C ASP A 133 6.45 -5.99 9.69
N TYR A 134 6.79 -5.84 10.96
CA TYR A 134 5.85 -5.37 11.98
C TYR A 134 5.73 -3.83 11.93
N VAL A 135 4.50 -3.34 11.97
CA VAL A 135 4.18 -1.91 12.04
C VAL A 135 3.15 -1.72 13.15
N PRO A 136 3.36 -0.81 14.12
CA PRO A 136 2.67 -0.86 15.41
C PRO A 136 1.22 -0.36 15.41
N GLU A 137 0.89 0.57 14.52
CA GLU A 137 -0.42 1.22 14.48
C GLU A 137 -1.11 1.04 13.12
N THR A 138 -2.37 1.44 13.07
CA THR A 138 -3.14 1.55 11.82
C THR A 138 -3.82 2.90 11.73
N VAL A 139 -4.10 3.36 10.52
CA VAL A 139 -4.89 4.58 10.29
C VAL A 139 -6.21 4.51 11.05
N TYR A 140 -6.86 3.34 11.08
CA TYR A 140 -8.09 3.13 11.86
C TYR A 140 -7.92 3.44 13.36
N ARG A 141 -6.87 2.91 14.00
CA ARG A 141 -6.63 3.12 15.43
C ARG A 141 -6.31 4.58 15.73
N VAL A 142 -5.49 5.21 14.90
CA VAL A 142 -5.14 6.63 15.02
C VAL A 142 -6.37 7.51 14.83
N ALA A 143 -7.15 7.34 13.75
CA ALA A 143 -8.37 8.12 13.51
C ALA A 143 -9.39 7.97 14.65
N ARG A 144 -9.55 6.75 15.17
CA ARG A 144 -10.43 6.47 16.31
C ARG A 144 -9.96 7.15 17.60
N HIS A 145 -8.65 7.27 17.84
CA HIS A 145 -8.12 7.99 18.99
C HIS A 145 -8.53 9.47 18.95
N TYR A 146 -8.30 10.15 17.82
CA TYR A 146 -8.70 11.55 17.62
C TYR A 146 -10.22 11.73 17.73
N SER A 147 -11.00 10.87 17.06
CA SER A 147 -12.48 10.91 17.09
C SER A 147 -13.03 10.79 18.53
N ARG A 148 -12.49 9.87 19.35
CA ARG A 148 -12.88 9.71 20.76
C ARG A 148 -12.50 10.91 21.62
N ALA A 149 -11.36 11.54 21.33
CA ALA A 149 -10.93 12.77 21.97
C ALA A 149 -11.69 14.01 21.49
N LYS A 150 -12.64 13.87 20.54
CA LYS A 150 -13.30 14.98 19.83
C LYS A 150 -12.30 15.94 19.19
N GLN A 151 -11.17 15.41 18.74
CA GLN A 151 -10.12 16.13 18.04
C GLN A 151 -10.10 15.70 16.58
N ILE A 152 -9.56 16.57 15.74
CA ILE A 152 -9.34 16.29 14.31
C ILE A 152 -7.90 15.88 14.13
N LEU A 153 -7.65 14.88 13.28
CA LEU A 153 -6.28 14.51 12.92
C LEU A 153 -5.59 15.72 12.25
N PRO A 154 -4.41 16.15 12.72
CA PRO A 154 -3.71 17.28 12.12
C PRO A 154 -3.52 17.10 10.61
N MET A 155 -3.75 18.18 9.86
CA MET A 155 -3.81 18.13 8.39
C MET A 155 -2.54 17.59 7.74
N VAL A 156 -1.37 17.88 8.33
CA VAL A 156 -0.08 17.34 7.88
C VAL A 156 -0.08 15.80 7.85
N TYR A 157 -0.70 15.13 8.82
CA TYR A 157 -0.81 13.68 8.83
C TYR A 157 -1.81 13.18 7.79
N VAL A 158 -2.93 13.87 7.60
CA VAL A 158 -3.88 13.53 6.51
C VAL A 158 -3.17 13.58 5.16
N LYS A 159 -2.41 14.65 4.89
CA LYS A 159 -1.59 14.80 3.68
C LYS A 159 -0.57 13.66 3.56
N LEU A 160 0.23 13.41 4.60
CA LEU A 160 1.26 12.37 4.59
C LEU A 160 0.70 10.97 4.33
N TYR A 161 -0.37 10.60 5.02
CA TYR A 161 -0.96 9.26 4.91
C TYR A 161 -1.62 9.07 3.55
N MET A 162 -2.39 10.06 3.08
CA MET A 162 -3.05 9.95 1.78
C MET A 162 -2.06 9.96 0.62
N TYR A 163 -1.01 10.78 0.68
CA TYR A 163 0.04 10.78 -0.34
C TYR A 163 0.74 9.42 -0.43
N GLN A 164 1.14 8.85 0.71
CA GLN A 164 1.80 7.54 0.76
C GLN A 164 0.86 6.40 0.32
N LEU A 165 -0.44 6.49 0.63
CA LEU A 165 -1.45 5.57 0.12
C LEU A 165 -1.54 5.65 -1.41
N PHE A 166 -1.73 6.83 -1.99
CA PHE A 166 -1.79 6.99 -3.45
C PHE A 166 -0.52 6.52 -4.14
N ARG A 167 0.64 6.75 -3.52
CA ARG A 167 1.91 6.24 -4.04
C ARG A 167 1.99 4.71 -4.04
N SER A 168 1.54 4.07 -2.95
CA SER A 168 1.43 2.60 -2.89
C SER A 168 0.47 2.04 -3.95
N LEU A 169 -0.65 2.75 -4.20
CA LEU A 169 -1.63 2.39 -5.23
C LEU A 169 -1.07 2.56 -6.64
N ALA A 170 -0.37 3.67 -6.91
CA ALA A 170 0.31 3.90 -8.19
C ALA A 170 1.28 2.75 -8.51
N TYR A 171 2.06 2.33 -7.51
CA TYR A 171 2.97 1.20 -7.64
C TYR A 171 2.23 -0.10 -7.99
N ILE A 172 1.24 -0.54 -7.20
CA ILE A 172 0.56 -1.82 -7.50
C ILE A 172 -0.26 -1.77 -8.80
N HIS A 173 -0.87 -0.62 -9.13
CA HIS A 173 -1.65 -0.44 -10.36
C HIS A 173 -0.76 -0.50 -11.60
N SER A 174 0.52 -0.10 -11.50
CA SER A 174 1.50 -0.24 -12.60
C SER A 174 1.78 -1.71 -12.99
N PHE A 175 1.48 -2.68 -12.11
CA PHE A 175 1.52 -4.12 -12.40
C PHE A 175 0.15 -4.69 -12.79
N GLY A 176 -0.87 -3.84 -12.95
CA GLY A 176 -2.26 -4.25 -13.14
C GLY A 176 -2.90 -4.89 -11.90
N ILE A 177 -2.27 -4.78 -10.72
CA ILE A 177 -2.78 -5.35 -9.46
C ILE A 177 -3.73 -4.34 -8.81
N CYS A 178 -4.97 -4.77 -8.58
CA CYS A 178 -5.93 -4.04 -7.77
C CYS A 178 -6.02 -4.66 -6.37
N HIS A 179 -6.02 -3.82 -5.32
CA HIS A 179 -6.04 -4.27 -3.93
C HIS A 179 -7.42 -4.80 -3.52
N ARG A 180 -8.50 -4.11 -3.93
CA ARG A 180 -9.92 -4.48 -3.73
C ARG A 180 -10.39 -4.55 -2.27
N ASP A 181 -9.64 -3.97 -1.34
CA ASP A 181 -10.04 -3.85 0.08
C ASP A 181 -9.27 -2.73 0.80
N ILE A 182 -9.15 -1.58 0.14
CA ILE A 182 -8.57 -0.38 0.76
C ILE A 182 -9.52 0.14 1.83
N LYS A 183 -9.00 0.29 3.04
CA LYS A 183 -9.72 0.76 4.24
C LYS A 183 -8.72 1.12 5.34
N PRO A 184 -9.08 1.95 6.34
CA PRO A 184 -8.16 2.40 7.39
C PRO A 184 -7.48 1.27 8.19
N GLN A 185 -8.10 0.09 8.29
CA GLN A 185 -7.52 -1.07 8.99
C GLN A 185 -6.36 -1.71 8.23
N ASN A 186 -6.32 -1.57 6.90
CA ASN A 186 -5.29 -2.14 6.03
C ASN A 186 -4.15 -1.14 5.73
N LEU A 187 -4.15 0.00 6.42
CA LEU A 187 -3.14 1.05 6.31
C LEU A 187 -2.36 1.08 7.62
N LEU A 188 -1.19 0.44 7.61
CA LEU A 188 -0.32 0.39 8.78
C LEU A 188 0.45 1.71 8.92
N LEU A 189 0.69 2.13 10.16
CA LEU A 189 1.37 3.37 10.49
C LEU A 189 2.48 3.14 11.50
N ASP A 190 3.63 3.76 11.25
CA ASP A 190 4.59 4.09 12.29
C ASP A 190 4.33 5.53 12.75
N PRO A 191 3.79 5.76 13.96
CA PRO A 191 3.46 7.08 14.46
C PRO A 191 4.67 8.00 14.66
N GLU A 192 5.85 7.42 14.87
CA GLU A 192 7.07 8.18 15.17
C GLU A 192 7.67 8.79 13.90
N THR A 193 7.63 8.04 12.79
CA THR A 193 8.19 8.42 11.48
C THR A 193 7.14 8.90 10.48
N ALA A 194 5.85 8.76 10.82
CA ALA A 194 4.70 9.00 9.94
C ALA A 194 4.71 8.16 8.64
N VAL A 195 5.46 7.04 8.62
CA VAL A 195 5.50 6.11 7.49
C VAL A 195 4.20 5.31 7.43
N LEU A 196 3.55 5.33 6.27
CA LEU A 196 2.41 4.47 5.97
C LEU A 196 2.83 3.29 5.11
N LYS A 197 2.35 2.09 5.46
CA LYS A 197 2.52 0.85 4.68
C LYS A 197 1.17 0.17 4.43
N LEU A 198 0.83 -0.02 3.17
CA LEU A 198 -0.33 -0.82 2.75
C LEU A 198 -0.10 -2.30 3.06
N CYS A 199 -1.10 -2.98 3.61
CA CYS A 199 -1.06 -4.39 3.94
C CYS A 199 -2.35 -5.14 3.53
N ASP A 200 -2.35 -6.47 3.73
CA ASP A 200 -3.49 -7.36 3.47
C ASP A 200 -3.90 -7.50 2.00
N PHE A 201 -3.04 -8.16 1.22
CA PHE A 201 -3.28 -8.46 -0.19
C PHE A 201 -4.15 -9.73 -0.40
N GLY A 202 -4.85 -10.20 0.64
CA GLY A 202 -5.71 -11.38 0.57
C GLY A 202 -6.87 -11.25 -0.43
N SER A 203 -7.32 -10.02 -0.67
CA SER A 203 -8.35 -9.70 -1.68
C SER A 203 -7.76 -9.27 -3.03
N ALA A 204 -6.45 -9.06 -3.13
CA ALA A 204 -5.85 -8.48 -4.33
C ALA A 204 -5.93 -9.42 -5.54
N LYS A 205 -5.99 -8.84 -6.75
CA LYS A 205 -6.00 -9.57 -8.02
C LYS A 205 -5.36 -8.71 -9.11
N GLN A 206 -4.59 -9.33 -10.01
CA GLN A 206 -4.23 -8.72 -11.29
C GLN A 206 -5.48 -8.70 -12.18
N LEU A 207 -5.96 -7.51 -12.53
CA LEU A 207 -7.14 -7.35 -13.38
C LEU A 207 -6.71 -7.42 -14.84
N VAL A 208 -7.37 -8.29 -15.60
CA VAL A 208 -7.15 -8.47 -17.04
C VAL A 208 -8.41 -8.04 -17.76
N ARG A 209 -8.27 -7.14 -18.74
CA ARG A 209 -9.40 -6.62 -19.51
C ARG A 209 -10.09 -7.78 -20.24
N GLY A 210 -11.41 -7.87 -20.13
CA GLY A 210 -12.22 -8.94 -20.71
C GLY A 210 -12.41 -10.15 -19.80
N GLU A 211 -11.65 -10.28 -18.70
CA GLU A 211 -11.90 -11.34 -17.71
C GLU A 211 -12.85 -10.84 -16.60
N PRO A 212 -13.95 -11.57 -16.31
CA PRO A 212 -14.87 -11.18 -15.26
C PRO A 212 -14.26 -11.31 -13.86
N ASN A 213 -14.71 -10.46 -12.96
CA ASN A 213 -14.28 -10.39 -11.58
C ASN A 213 -15.48 -10.43 -10.63
N VAL A 214 -15.28 -10.97 -9.42
CA VAL A 214 -16.32 -10.99 -8.39
C VAL A 214 -16.63 -9.55 -7.95
N SER A 215 -17.90 -9.17 -8.03
CA SER A 215 -18.41 -7.83 -7.67
C SER A 215 -18.58 -7.65 -6.16
N TYR A 216 -18.97 -8.72 -5.44
CA TYR A 216 -19.10 -8.72 -3.98
C TYR A 216 -17.72 -8.78 -3.29
N ILE A 217 -16.94 -7.72 -3.46
CA ILE A 217 -15.62 -7.51 -2.90
C ILE A 217 -15.56 -6.15 -2.18
N CYS A 218 -14.44 -5.83 -1.54
CA CYS A 218 -14.25 -4.64 -0.72
C CYS A 218 -15.12 -4.61 0.55
N SER A 219 -14.59 -3.97 1.59
CA SER A 219 -15.35 -3.64 2.80
C SER A 219 -16.40 -2.57 2.51
N ARG A 220 -17.60 -2.73 3.08
CA ARG A 220 -18.83 -2.06 2.64
C ARG A 220 -18.72 -0.54 2.53
N TYR A 221 -18.25 0.15 3.58
CA TYR A 221 -18.17 1.61 3.62
C TYR A 221 -17.21 2.23 2.59
N TYR A 222 -16.29 1.41 2.06
CA TYR A 222 -15.27 1.82 1.09
C TYR A 222 -15.55 1.26 -0.31
N ARG A 223 -16.69 0.58 -0.51
CA ARG A 223 -17.04 -0.09 -1.75
C ARG A 223 -17.48 0.93 -2.80
N ALA A 224 -16.87 0.85 -3.98
CA ALA A 224 -17.22 1.67 -5.14
C ALA A 224 -18.64 1.37 -5.66
N PRO A 225 -19.38 2.36 -6.18
CA PRO A 225 -20.77 2.19 -6.57
C PRO A 225 -20.95 1.16 -7.69
N GLU A 226 -20.04 1.05 -8.66
CA GLU A 226 -20.07 0.02 -9.71
C GLU A 226 -20.06 -1.42 -9.15
N LEU A 227 -19.39 -1.66 -8.01
CA LEU A 227 -19.43 -2.95 -7.34
C LEU A 227 -20.78 -3.22 -6.67
N ILE A 228 -21.46 -2.16 -6.19
CA ILE A 228 -22.81 -2.24 -5.64
C ILE A 228 -23.82 -2.53 -6.76
N PHE A 229 -23.62 -1.92 -7.94
CA PHE A 229 -24.35 -2.23 -9.17
C PHE A 229 -24.01 -3.61 -9.77
N GLY A 230 -23.08 -4.36 -9.17
CA GLY A 230 -22.77 -5.72 -9.58
C GLY A 230 -21.85 -5.84 -10.79
N ALA A 231 -21.12 -4.79 -11.16
CA ALA A 231 -20.16 -4.82 -12.27
C ALA A 231 -19.10 -5.92 -12.05
N THR A 232 -18.74 -6.61 -13.14
CA THR A 232 -17.70 -7.66 -13.12
C THR A 232 -16.47 -7.29 -13.95
N ASP A 233 -16.57 -6.23 -14.74
CA ASP A 233 -15.57 -5.63 -15.62
C ASP A 233 -14.94 -4.36 -15.05
N TYR A 234 -15.07 -4.14 -13.73
CA TYR A 234 -14.46 -3.02 -13.03
C TYR A 234 -12.93 -2.98 -13.17
N THR A 235 -12.35 -1.80 -12.95
CA THR A 235 -10.92 -1.56 -13.04
C THR A 235 -10.30 -1.24 -11.68
N SER A 236 -9.00 -0.98 -11.63
CA SER A 236 -8.29 -0.57 -10.42
C SER A 236 -8.79 0.77 -9.82
N SER A 237 -9.61 1.53 -10.55
CA SER A 237 -10.22 2.77 -10.05
C SER A 237 -11.21 2.56 -8.88
N ILE A 238 -11.59 1.31 -8.56
CA ILE A 238 -12.31 1.01 -7.32
C ILE A 238 -11.44 1.30 -6.08
N ASP A 239 -10.12 1.11 -6.14
CA ASP A 239 -9.22 1.42 -5.03
C ASP A 239 -9.11 2.95 -4.84
N VAL A 240 -9.23 3.72 -5.92
CA VAL A 240 -9.24 5.19 -5.88
C VAL A 240 -10.48 5.69 -5.17
N TRP A 241 -11.65 5.12 -5.47
CA TRP A 241 -12.88 5.42 -4.72
C TRP A 241 -12.71 5.11 -3.24
N SER A 242 -12.20 3.92 -2.91
CA SER A 242 -11.96 3.53 -1.51
C SER A 242 -10.98 4.49 -0.81
N ALA A 243 -9.92 4.95 -1.49
CA ALA A 243 -9.01 5.96 -0.98
C ALA A 243 -9.70 7.33 -0.78
N GLY A 244 -10.62 7.72 -1.67
CA GLY A 244 -11.50 8.87 -1.47
C GLY A 244 -12.36 8.76 -0.21
N CYS A 245 -12.93 7.59 0.06
CA CYS A 245 -13.66 7.32 1.31
C CYS A 245 -12.74 7.44 2.54
N VAL A 246 -11.50 6.94 2.47
CA VAL A 246 -10.51 7.08 3.56
C VAL A 246 -10.17 8.56 3.80
N LEU A 247 -9.90 9.33 2.74
CA LEU A 247 -9.62 10.77 2.86
C LEU A 247 -10.80 11.48 3.53
N ALA A 248 -12.02 11.25 3.05
CA ALA A 248 -13.22 11.84 3.62
C ALA A 248 -13.41 11.44 5.09
N GLU A 249 -13.17 10.18 5.46
CA GLU A 249 -13.26 9.70 6.84
C GLU A 249 -12.23 10.37 7.76
N LEU A 250 -10.99 10.56 7.29
CA LEU A 250 -9.96 11.26 8.05
C LEU A 250 -10.29 12.73 8.30
N LEU A 251 -10.96 13.37 7.33
CA LEU A 251 -11.43 14.75 7.47
C LEU A 251 -12.64 14.82 8.43
N LEU A 252 -13.63 13.92 8.25
CA LEU A 252 -14.87 13.95 9.03
C LEU A 252 -14.75 13.37 10.45
N GLY A 253 -13.72 12.56 10.71
CA GLY A 253 -13.57 11.77 11.95
C GLY A 253 -14.51 10.56 12.05
N GLN A 254 -15.26 10.28 10.99
CA GLN A 254 -16.20 9.15 10.85
C GLN A 254 -16.42 8.78 9.36
N PRO A 255 -16.85 7.55 9.05
CA PRO A 255 -17.10 7.13 7.67
C PRO A 255 -18.11 8.01 6.95
N ILE A 256 -17.81 8.41 5.71
CA ILE A 256 -18.69 9.27 4.89
C ILE A 256 -19.94 8.54 4.38
N PHE A 257 -19.85 7.23 4.13
CA PHE A 257 -20.96 6.42 3.61
C PHE A 257 -21.23 5.18 4.49
N PRO A 258 -21.89 5.34 5.66
CA PRO A 258 -22.13 4.25 6.59
C PRO A 258 -23.43 3.48 6.29
N GLY A 259 -23.45 2.64 5.25
CA GLY A 259 -24.64 1.83 4.92
C GLY A 259 -24.71 0.47 5.64
N ASP A 260 -25.90 0.03 6.06
CA ASP A 260 -26.08 -1.28 6.71
C ASP A 260 -26.19 -2.45 5.72
N SER A 261 -26.75 -2.20 4.53
CA SER A 261 -26.85 -3.13 3.41
C SER A 261 -26.18 -2.58 2.14
N GLY A 262 -26.19 -3.35 1.04
CA GLY A 262 -25.73 -2.85 -0.26
C GLY A 262 -26.60 -1.70 -0.78
N VAL A 263 -27.91 -1.76 -0.53
CA VAL A 263 -28.86 -0.71 -0.92
C VAL A 263 -28.66 0.53 -0.06
N ASP A 264 -28.54 0.38 1.27
CA ASP A 264 -28.31 1.53 2.17
C ASP A 264 -26.98 2.22 1.85
N GLN A 265 -25.95 1.45 1.48
CA GLN A 265 -24.67 2.00 1.05
C GLN A 265 -24.85 2.92 -0.16
N LEU A 266 -25.66 2.53 -1.14
CA LEU A 266 -25.96 3.36 -2.30
C LEU A 266 -26.80 4.59 -1.92
N VAL A 267 -27.74 4.46 -0.99
CA VAL A 267 -28.52 5.59 -0.45
C VAL A 267 -27.61 6.63 0.19
N GLU A 268 -26.63 6.23 1.01
CA GLU A 268 -25.65 7.16 1.60
C GLU A 268 -24.81 7.88 0.54
N ILE A 269 -24.43 7.18 -0.53
CA ILE A 269 -23.71 7.80 -1.67
C ILE A 269 -24.60 8.83 -2.38
N ILE A 270 -25.85 8.47 -2.67
CA ILE A 270 -26.82 9.37 -3.34
C ILE A 270 -27.12 10.61 -2.49
N LYS A 271 -27.16 10.49 -1.16
CA LYS A 271 -27.32 11.66 -0.28
C LYS A 271 -26.22 12.69 -0.50
N VAL A 272 -25.00 12.27 -0.81
CA VAL A 272 -23.87 13.20 -1.04
C VAL A 272 -23.79 13.61 -2.50
N LEU A 273 -23.68 12.65 -3.42
CA LEU A 273 -23.42 12.89 -4.84
C LEU A 273 -24.68 13.20 -5.67
N GLY A 274 -25.86 13.01 -5.10
CA GLY A 274 -27.12 13.02 -5.84
C GLY A 274 -27.36 11.72 -6.60
N THR A 275 -28.52 11.63 -7.24
CA THR A 275 -28.90 10.45 -8.06
C THR A 275 -28.00 10.38 -9.30
N PRO A 276 -27.36 9.23 -9.58
CA PRO A 276 -26.50 9.11 -10.76
C PRO A 276 -27.31 9.29 -12.04
N THR A 277 -26.74 9.95 -13.05
CA THR A 277 -27.36 10.07 -14.36
C THR A 277 -27.39 8.72 -15.08
N ARG A 278 -28.19 8.61 -16.14
CA ARG A 278 -28.27 7.39 -16.96
C ARG A 278 -26.91 7.02 -17.54
N GLU A 279 -26.15 8.02 -17.97
CA GLU A 279 -24.80 7.86 -18.51
C GLU A 279 -23.86 7.35 -17.42
N GLN A 280 -23.90 7.93 -16.21
CA GLN A 280 -23.09 7.45 -15.08
C GLN A 280 -23.42 6.01 -14.70
N ILE A 281 -24.70 5.63 -14.67
CA ILE A 281 -25.12 4.23 -14.44
C ILE A 281 -24.55 3.31 -15.51
N ARG A 282 -24.61 3.71 -16.79
CA ARG A 282 -24.06 2.93 -17.91
C ARG A 282 -22.54 2.75 -17.80
N GLU A 283 -21.81 3.79 -17.40
CA GLU A 283 -20.36 3.71 -17.17
C GLU A 283 -19.99 2.84 -15.94
N MET A 284 -20.89 2.72 -14.97
CA MET A 284 -20.69 1.84 -13.79
C MET A 284 -21.03 0.39 -14.08
N ASN A 285 -22.18 0.11 -14.71
CA ASN A 285 -22.57 -1.21 -15.16
C ASN A 285 -23.58 -1.10 -16.32
N PRO A 286 -23.19 -1.39 -17.57
CA PRO A 286 -24.08 -1.27 -18.72
C PRO A 286 -25.22 -2.29 -18.71
N ASN A 287 -25.09 -3.39 -17.96
CA ASN A 287 -26.11 -4.44 -17.84
C ASN A 287 -27.12 -4.17 -16.73
N TYR A 288 -27.01 -3.04 -16.02
CA TYR A 288 -27.93 -2.72 -14.95
C TYR A 288 -29.24 -2.16 -15.51
N THR A 289 -30.28 -3.01 -15.53
CA THR A 289 -31.60 -2.69 -16.10
C THR A 289 -32.66 -2.34 -15.05
N GLU A 290 -32.35 -2.49 -13.76
CA GLU A 290 -33.31 -2.34 -12.66
C GLU A 290 -33.15 -1.01 -11.91
N PHE A 291 -34.18 -0.64 -11.14
CA PHE A 291 -34.31 0.52 -10.25
C PHE A 291 -34.52 1.92 -10.87
N LYS A 292 -35.71 2.47 -10.59
CA LYS A 292 -35.95 3.91 -10.58
C LYS A 292 -35.52 4.46 -9.23
N PHE A 293 -34.43 5.21 -9.19
CA PHE A 293 -34.07 5.98 -8.00
C PHE A 293 -34.97 7.22 -7.89
N PRO A 294 -35.40 7.62 -6.69
CA PRO A 294 -35.90 8.96 -6.46
C PRO A 294 -34.86 9.98 -6.96
N GLN A 295 -35.31 11.05 -7.61
CA GLN A 295 -34.41 12.10 -8.08
C GLN A 295 -34.02 13.00 -6.90
N ILE A 296 -32.82 12.77 -6.38
CA ILE A 296 -32.22 13.52 -5.27
C ILE A 296 -31.13 14.40 -5.87
N LYS A 297 -31.24 15.72 -5.67
CA LYS A 297 -30.19 16.66 -6.08
C LYS A 297 -28.93 16.41 -5.26
N ALA A 298 -27.78 16.51 -5.91
CA ALA A 298 -26.48 16.46 -5.23
C ALA A 298 -26.45 17.49 -4.10
N HIS A 299 -25.96 17.08 -2.93
CA HIS A 299 -25.66 18.04 -1.88
C HIS A 299 -24.34 18.71 -2.26
N PRO A 300 -24.27 20.06 -2.34
CA PRO A 300 -23.00 20.73 -2.56
C PRO A 300 -21.97 20.22 -1.56
N TRP A 301 -20.75 19.90 -2.00
CA TRP A 301 -19.68 19.49 -1.09
C TRP A 301 -19.44 20.55 0.03
N THR A 302 -19.73 21.81 -0.27
CA THR A 302 -19.74 22.96 0.66
C THR A 302 -20.95 23.04 1.61
N LYS A 303 -21.94 22.14 1.48
CA LYS A 303 -23.08 21.97 2.40
C LYS A 303 -23.07 20.63 3.12
N VAL A 304 -22.50 19.59 2.50
CA VAL A 304 -21.96 18.44 3.26
C VAL A 304 -21.05 18.99 4.36
N SER A 305 -20.32 20.07 4.07
CA SER A 305 -19.53 20.78 5.07
C SER A 305 -20.27 21.57 6.15
N GLN A 306 -21.56 21.83 5.98
CA GLN A 306 -22.38 22.54 6.97
C GLN A 306 -23.12 21.55 7.88
N GLN A 307 -23.49 20.37 7.36
CA GLN A 307 -24.05 19.26 8.16
C GLN A 307 -23.04 18.73 9.19
N PHE A 308 -21.75 18.79 8.85
CA PHE A 308 -20.65 18.57 9.77
C PHE A 308 -20.00 19.91 10.06
N ALA A 309 -20.39 20.61 11.14
CA ALA A 309 -19.86 21.92 11.54
C ALA A 309 -18.31 22.03 11.55
N ILE A 310 -17.63 20.88 11.54
CA ILE A 310 -16.18 20.69 11.45
C ILE A 310 -15.61 20.97 10.04
N MET A 311 -16.38 20.86 8.96
CA MET A 311 -15.87 21.04 7.60
C MET A 311 -15.70 22.49 7.14
N THR A 312 -16.24 23.47 7.89
CA THR A 312 -15.96 24.90 7.68
C THR A 312 -14.48 25.27 7.90
N LEU A 313 -13.68 24.34 8.45
CA LEU A 313 -12.23 24.46 8.67
C LEU A 313 -11.37 23.84 7.56
N PHE A 314 -11.96 23.21 6.52
CA PHE A 314 -11.17 22.52 5.50
C PHE A 314 -10.66 23.45 4.41
N CYS A 315 -9.39 23.25 4.02
CA CYS A 315 -8.83 23.84 2.81
C CYS A 315 -9.69 23.45 1.60
N SER A 316 -10.03 24.43 0.75
CA SER A 316 -10.69 24.22 -0.54
C SER A 316 -10.03 23.11 -1.37
N CYS A 317 -8.71 22.97 -1.24
CA CYS A 317 -7.89 21.94 -1.87
C CYS A 317 -8.23 20.50 -1.43
N ALA A 318 -8.63 20.26 -0.19
CA ALA A 318 -9.00 18.92 0.30
C ALA A 318 -10.34 18.46 -0.29
N ILE A 319 -11.32 19.37 -0.32
CA ILE A 319 -12.63 19.13 -0.92
C ILE A 319 -12.50 18.88 -2.43
N ALA A 320 -11.67 19.67 -3.10
CA ALA A 320 -11.38 19.49 -4.53
C ALA A 320 -10.74 18.13 -4.82
N LEU A 321 -9.84 17.63 -3.95
CA LEU A 321 -9.31 16.28 -4.10
C LEU A 321 -10.41 15.23 -3.91
N CYS A 322 -11.20 15.32 -2.82
CA CYS A 322 -12.29 14.39 -2.55
C CYS A 322 -13.28 14.28 -3.72
N SER A 323 -13.72 15.42 -4.28
CA SER A 323 -14.70 15.42 -5.36
C SER A 323 -14.17 14.76 -6.63
N ARG A 324 -12.85 14.83 -6.88
CA ARG A 324 -12.19 14.19 -8.03
C ARG A 324 -11.87 12.70 -7.81
N LEU A 325 -12.06 12.19 -6.60
CA LEU A 325 -11.91 10.76 -6.26
C LEU A 325 -13.25 10.05 -6.16
N LEU A 326 -14.25 10.72 -5.58
CA LEU A 326 -15.60 10.20 -5.32
C LEU A 326 -16.55 10.53 -6.48
N GLU A 327 -16.19 10.06 -7.67
CA GLU A 327 -16.99 10.18 -8.90
C GLU A 327 -17.71 8.87 -9.22
N TYR A 328 -18.95 8.96 -9.72
CA TYR A 328 -19.70 7.79 -10.19
C TYR A 328 -19.01 7.14 -11.39
N THR A 329 -18.67 7.94 -12.41
CA THR A 329 -17.99 7.46 -13.62
C THR A 329 -16.57 6.99 -13.26
N PRO A 330 -16.25 5.68 -13.36
CA PRO A 330 -14.99 5.16 -12.87
C PRO A 330 -13.74 5.76 -13.55
N THR A 331 -13.87 6.18 -14.81
CA THR A 331 -12.82 6.80 -15.63
C THR A 331 -12.64 8.30 -15.37
N ALA A 332 -13.58 8.95 -14.67
CA ALA A 332 -13.47 10.37 -14.30
C ALA A 332 -12.65 10.59 -13.02
N ARG A 333 -12.43 9.52 -12.24
CA ARG A 333 -11.62 9.54 -11.02
C ARG A 333 -10.15 9.79 -11.38
N LEU A 334 -9.45 10.57 -10.57
CA LEU A 334 -7.99 10.72 -10.71
C LEU A 334 -7.31 9.36 -10.61
N THR A 335 -6.28 9.14 -11.42
CA THR A 335 -5.34 8.04 -11.16
C THR A 335 -4.57 8.30 -9.86
N PRO A 336 -4.01 7.27 -9.20
CA PRO A 336 -3.24 7.49 -7.97
C PRO A 336 -2.04 8.43 -8.17
N LEU A 337 -1.39 8.38 -9.33
CA LEU A 337 -0.24 9.25 -9.63
C LEU A 337 -0.66 10.72 -9.83
N GLU A 338 -1.80 10.95 -10.49
CA GLU A 338 -2.41 12.29 -10.57
C GLU A 338 -2.87 12.80 -9.21
N ALA A 339 -3.39 11.91 -8.35
CA ALA A 339 -3.75 12.26 -6.98
C ALA A 339 -2.50 12.72 -6.20
N CYS A 340 -1.37 12.01 -6.28
CA CYS A 340 -0.10 12.46 -5.67
C CYS A 340 0.34 13.85 -6.16
N ALA A 341 0.04 14.21 -7.42
CA ALA A 341 0.40 15.51 -8.00
C ALA A 341 -0.55 16.66 -7.59
N HIS A 342 -1.70 16.34 -6.98
CA HIS A 342 -2.73 17.31 -6.61
C HIS A 342 -2.24 18.39 -5.63
N SER A 343 -2.76 19.62 -5.75
CA SER A 343 -2.33 20.79 -4.95
C SER A 343 -2.54 20.63 -3.43
N PHE A 344 -3.43 19.73 -3.02
CA PHE A 344 -3.58 19.33 -1.62
C PHE A 344 -2.25 18.88 -0.99
N PHE A 345 -1.34 18.31 -1.78
CA PHE A 345 -0.04 17.83 -1.34
C PHE A 345 1.12 18.81 -1.59
N ASP A 346 0.87 20.05 -2.04
CA ASP A 346 1.93 21.05 -2.29
C ASP A 346 2.76 21.33 -1.05
N GLU A 347 2.13 21.40 0.13
CA GLU A 347 2.82 21.58 1.41
C GLU A 347 3.87 20.47 1.65
N LEU A 348 3.61 19.22 1.27
CA LEU A 348 4.58 18.14 1.46
C LEU A 348 5.86 18.36 0.63
N ARG A 349 5.73 19.07 -0.49
CA ARG A 349 6.82 19.39 -1.42
C ARG A 349 7.63 20.61 -1.00
N ASP A 350 7.21 21.33 0.04
CA ASP A 350 8.03 22.37 0.67
C ASP A 350 9.21 21.73 1.42
N PRO A 351 10.47 22.16 1.17
CA PRO A 351 11.63 21.65 1.87
C PRO A 351 11.60 21.91 3.38
N ASN A 352 10.90 22.95 3.83
CA ASN A 352 10.89 23.40 5.23
C ASN A 352 9.87 22.66 6.11
N ILE A 353 8.96 21.90 5.51
CA ILE A 353 7.94 21.17 6.27
C ILE A 353 8.56 20.02 7.05
N LYS A 354 8.28 20.03 8.36
CA LYS A 354 8.65 19.03 9.36
C LYS A 354 7.38 18.39 9.95
N LEU A 355 7.56 17.24 10.56
CA LEU A 355 6.52 16.61 11.36
C LEU A 355 6.24 17.45 12.62
N PRO A 356 5.02 17.39 13.20
CA PRO A 356 4.70 18.10 14.46
C PRO A 356 5.60 17.76 15.64
N ASN A 357 6.26 16.59 15.62
CA ASN A 357 7.25 16.17 16.61
C ASN A 357 8.67 16.71 16.34
N GLY A 358 8.84 17.61 15.36
CA GLY A 358 10.11 18.23 14.97
C GLY A 358 10.98 17.39 14.02
N ARG A 359 10.61 16.14 13.74
CA ARG A 359 11.38 15.26 12.84
C ARG A 359 11.17 15.59 11.37
N ASP A 360 12.07 15.09 10.54
CA ASP A 360 11.92 15.09 9.10
C ASP A 360 10.74 14.24 8.63
N LYS A 361 10.12 14.67 7.53
CA LYS A 361 9.13 13.87 6.80
C LYS A 361 9.76 12.59 6.25
N PRO A 362 9.01 11.49 6.13
CA PRO A 362 9.51 10.25 5.53
C PRO A 362 9.89 10.46 4.05
N VAL A 363 10.48 9.44 3.42
CA VAL A 363 10.87 9.53 2.00
C VAL A 363 9.62 9.59 1.11
N LEU A 364 9.42 10.73 0.42
CA LEU A 364 8.22 10.98 -0.41
C LEU A 364 8.50 11.03 -1.92
N PHE A 365 9.74 11.31 -2.34
CA PHE A 365 10.04 11.72 -3.73
C PHE A 365 10.98 10.77 -4.47
N ASN A 366 11.34 9.62 -3.88
CA ASN A 366 12.19 8.60 -4.49
C ASN A 366 11.42 7.72 -5.48
N PHE A 367 10.69 8.33 -6.41
CA PHE A 367 9.89 7.63 -7.41
C PHE A 367 10.78 6.82 -8.36
N THR A 368 10.40 5.57 -8.59
CA THR A 368 11.01 4.72 -9.61
C THR A 368 10.37 4.93 -10.98
N THR A 369 11.05 4.50 -12.05
CA THR A 369 10.48 4.47 -13.40
C THR A 369 9.20 3.64 -13.47
N GLN A 370 9.13 2.56 -12.68
CA GLN A 370 7.93 1.71 -12.59
C GLN A 370 6.73 2.49 -12.00
N GLU A 371 6.94 3.24 -10.91
CA GLU A 371 5.88 4.07 -10.31
C GLU A 371 5.37 5.16 -11.25
N LEU A 372 6.27 5.75 -12.06
CA LEU A 372 5.95 6.83 -12.99
C LEU A 372 5.40 6.35 -14.35
N SER A 373 5.39 5.04 -14.59
CA SER A 373 5.10 4.46 -15.91
C SER A 373 3.74 4.83 -16.49
N SER A 374 2.72 5.10 -15.64
CA SER A 374 1.39 5.51 -16.11
C SER A 374 1.35 6.92 -16.66
N ASN A 375 2.19 7.83 -16.15
CA ASN A 375 2.32 9.19 -16.66
C ASN A 375 3.69 9.80 -16.27
N PRO A 376 4.74 9.57 -17.09
CA PRO A 376 6.09 10.06 -16.78
C PRO A 376 6.20 11.59 -16.67
N SER A 377 5.32 12.34 -17.36
CA SER A 377 5.33 13.81 -17.35
C SER A 377 5.07 14.41 -15.96
N LEU A 378 4.37 13.67 -15.08
CA LEU A 378 4.08 14.10 -13.71
C LEU A 378 5.33 14.14 -12.83
N ALA A 379 6.45 13.54 -13.23
CA ALA A 379 7.71 13.66 -12.50
C ALA A 379 8.14 15.12 -12.29
N SER A 380 7.79 16.02 -13.23
CA SER A 380 8.06 17.45 -13.13
C SER A 380 7.40 18.10 -11.91
N ILE A 381 6.25 17.58 -11.49
CA ILE A 381 5.41 18.04 -10.39
C ILE A 381 5.70 17.25 -9.10
N LEU A 382 5.86 15.92 -9.22
CA LEU A 382 6.03 14.99 -8.10
C LEU A 382 7.41 15.07 -7.45
N ILE A 383 8.46 15.35 -8.23
CA ILE A 383 9.84 15.42 -7.74
C ILE A 383 10.27 16.90 -7.70
N PRO A 384 10.18 17.56 -6.53
CA PRO A 384 10.53 18.99 -6.41
C PRO A 384 12.04 19.20 -6.62
N ALA A 385 12.43 20.42 -6.98
CA ALA A 385 13.82 20.74 -7.34
C ALA A 385 14.84 20.36 -6.25
N HIS A 386 14.53 20.58 -4.98
CA HIS A 386 15.41 20.23 -3.86
C HIS A 386 15.65 18.72 -3.72
N ALA A 387 14.67 17.88 -4.09
CA ALA A 387 14.80 16.42 -4.04
C ALA A 387 15.65 15.87 -5.20
N ARG A 388 15.67 16.54 -6.36
CA ARG A 388 16.51 16.14 -7.51
C ARG A 388 18.00 16.27 -7.18
N ASN A 389 18.37 17.30 -6.45
CA ASN A 389 19.75 17.57 -6.08
C ASN A 389 20.29 16.57 -5.05
N GLN A 390 19.42 16.01 -4.19
CA GLN A 390 19.82 14.99 -3.23
C GLN A 390 20.10 13.62 -3.88
N ALA A 391 19.42 13.28 -4.98
CA ALA A 391 19.66 12.02 -5.70
C ALA A 391 21.00 11.98 -6.44
N GLY A 392 21.58 13.14 -6.79
CA GLY A 392 22.90 13.23 -7.44
C GLY A 392 24.10 13.16 -6.51
N GLY A 393 23.90 13.27 -5.18
CA GLY A 393 24.98 13.35 -4.18
C GLY A 393 25.45 12.02 -3.59
N THR A 394 24.78 10.91 -3.91
CA THR A 394 25.13 9.55 -3.45
C THR A 394 25.59 8.69 -4.62
N ALA A 395 26.73 9.04 -5.23
CA ALA A 395 27.56 8.07 -5.92
C ALA A 395 28.62 7.58 -4.92
N PRO A 396 28.92 6.27 -4.82
CA PRO A 396 29.97 5.79 -3.94
C PRO A 396 31.30 6.36 -4.44
N ALA A 397 32.05 7.00 -3.53
CA ALA A 397 33.43 7.37 -3.78
C ALA A 397 34.20 6.09 -4.14
N SER A 398 34.50 5.92 -5.43
CA SER A 398 35.43 4.91 -5.90
C SER A 398 36.79 5.20 -5.27
N ALA A 399 37.28 4.24 -4.50
CA ALA A 399 38.63 4.22 -3.98
C ALA A 399 39.64 4.44 -5.12
N SER A 400 40.28 5.61 -5.13
CA SER A 400 41.47 5.81 -5.95
C SER A 400 42.63 5.11 -5.25
N ALA A 401 43.08 4.02 -5.87
CA ALA A 401 44.24 3.25 -5.49
C ALA A 401 45.48 4.16 -5.36
N THR A 402 46.08 4.14 -4.17
CA THR A 402 47.47 4.55 -3.96
C THR A 402 48.37 3.51 -4.62
N THR A 403 48.99 3.88 -5.73
CA THR A 403 50.09 3.13 -6.32
C THR A 403 51.37 3.42 -5.55
N ASP A 404 51.82 2.42 -4.79
CA ASP A 404 53.21 2.30 -4.35
C ASP A 404 54.11 2.04 -5.56
N ALA A 405 55.12 2.88 -5.76
CA ALA A 405 56.28 2.55 -6.57
C ALA A 405 57.51 3.18 -5.90
N ASN A 406 58.25 2.35 -5.18
CA ASN A 406 59.55 2.69 -4.61
C ASN A 406 60.67 2.01 -5.41
N SER A 407 61.76 2.77 -5.58
CA SER A 407 63.15 2.37 -5.83
C SER A 407 63.58 1.91 -7.22
N GLY A 408 64.60 2.60 -7.74
CA GLY A 408 65.39 2.22 -8.90
C GLY A 408 66.24 3.40 -9.39
N GLY A 409 67.29 3.76 -8.65
CA GLY A 409 68.18 4.87 -9.01
C GLY A 409 69.15 4.52 -10.13
N GLN A 410 69.65 5.55 -10.83
CA GLN A 410 71.06 5.70 -11.20
C GLN A 410 71.35 7.07 -11.82
N ASN A 411 72.52 7.59 -11.46
CA ASN A 411 73.20 8.80 -11.91
C ASN A 411 73.16 9.04 -13.43
N THR A 412 73.15 10.31 -13.86
CA THR A 412 74.34 10.96 -14.46
C THR A 412 74.10 12.44 -14.82
N ASN A 413 75.09 13.23 -14.39
CA ASN A 413 75.54 14.56 -14.77
C ASN A 413 75.20 15.16 -16.15
N ALA A 414 75.10 16.50 -16.10
CA ALA A 414 75.78 17.51 -16.94
C ALA A 414 74.97 18.31 -18.00
N ALA A 415 75.01 19.63 -17.76
CA ALA A 415 75.40 20.72 -18.66
C ALA A 415 74.44 21.22 -19.75
N SER A 416 74.03 22.48 -19.54
CA SER A 416 73.90 23.59 -20.49
C SER A 416 74.42 23.39 -21.93
N ALA A 417 73.63 23.78 -22.92
CA ALA A 417 73.92 24.94 -23.80
C ALA A 417 72.82 25.15 -24.86
N SER A 418 72.56 26.42 -25.12
CA SER A 418 71.81 27.04 -26.21
C SER A 418 72.35 26.71 -27.61
N ALA A 419 71.47 26.66 -28.63
CA ALA A 419 71.56 27.44 -29.89
C ALA A 419 70.52 27.02 -30.95
N SER A 420 69.57 27.94 -31.22
CA SER A 420 69.11 28.43 -32.54
C SER A 420 68.89 27.49 -33.75
N ASN A 421 67.61 27.48 -34.21
CA ASN A 421 67.10 27.71 -35.59
C ASN A 421 67.51 26.75 -36.74
N PRO A 422 66.90 26.79 -37.96
CA PRO A 422 65.83 27.69 -38.46
C PRO A 422 64.73 27.03 -39.38
N ILE A 423 63.77 27.89 -39.81
CA ILE A 423 62.99 27.90 -41.09
C ILE A 423 61.97 26.74 -41.28
N SER A 424 60.69 26.94 -41.60
CA SER A 424 59.94 28.04 -42.25
C SER A 424 58.53 28.15 -41.69
#